data_AF-A0A1J9SC35-F1
#
_entry.id   AF-A0A1J9SC35-F1
#
_cell.length_a   1.000
_cell.length_b   1.000
_cell.length_c   1.000
_cell.angle_alpha   90.00
_cell.angle_beta   90.00
_cell.angle_gamma   90.00
#
_symmetry.space_group_name_H-M   'P 1'
#
loop_
_entity.id
_entity.type
_entity.pdbx_description
1 polymer ?
#
loop_
_entity_poly.entity_id
_entity_poly.type
_entity_poly.pdbx_seq_one_letter_code
_entity_poly.pdbx_strand_id
1 'polypeptide(L)'
;MYALKSLCFALFAVNAVAAPFNQTLEARGKDLLCKNTEGNFKINSDKAERAMHAAPVGNPPDKLPQTKSGYPHQFHNAKGLKWANSHCNDKNAKLLEFPVFADGHLFQYDEKKNPSDASWVGPARVIYTMPSKDYCGVMAHTTGNKGDFELCE
;
A
#
# COMPACT_ATOMS: atom_id res chain seq x y z
N MET A 1 27.50 70.41 -19.67
CA MET A 1 26.39 69.49 -20.00
C MET A 1 26.58 68.20 -19.21
N TYR A 2 26.06 68.09 -17.99
CA TYR A 2 25.82 66.79 -17.31
C TYR A 2 24.90 67.07 -16.12
N ALA A 3 23.68 66.54 -16.14
CA ALA A 3 22.85 66.43 -14.94
C ALA A 3 22.18 65.06 -14.98
N LEU A 4 22.47 64.30 -13.92
CA LEU A 4 22.19 62.89 -13.71
C LEU A 4 20.70 62.53 -13.89
N LYS A 5 20.46 61.47 -14.67
CA LYS A 5 19.22 60.68 -14.65
C LYS A 5 19.14 60.00 -13.28
N SER A 6 18.08 60.26 -12.52
CA SER A 6 17.76 59.50 -11.31
C SER A 6 16.51 58.66 -11.57
N LEU A 7 16.73 57.36 -11.77
CA LEU A 7 15.72 56.34 -11.98
C LEU A 7 15.29 55.83 -10.60
N CYS A 8 14.12 56.23 -10.10
CA CYS A 8 13.56 55.62 -8.89
C CYS A 8 12.88 54.31 -9.25
N PHE A 9 13.55 53.19 -8.95
CA PHE A 9 12.90 51.88 -8.89
C PHE A 9 12.07 51.79 -7.61
N ALA A 10 10.74 51.82 -7.74
CA ALA A 10 9.83 51.48 -6.66
C ALA A 10 9.78 49.95 -6.52
N LEU A 11 10.47 49.42 -5.50
CA LEU A 11 10.33 48.04 -5.05
C LEU A 11 8.98 47.89 -4.34
N PHE A 12 8.00 47.29 -5.01
CA PHE A 12 6.79 46.80 -4.36
C PHE A 12 7.16 45.58 -3.51
N ALA A 13 7.26 45.78 -2.20
CA ALA A 13 7.32 44.68 -1.24
C ALA A 13 5.95 43.98 -1.23
N VAL A 14 5.85 42.84 -1.89
CA VAL A 14 4.66 41.98 -1.85
C VAL A 14 4.69 41.25 -0.51
N ASN A 15 3.81 41.64 0.42
CA ASN A 15 3.57 40.86 1.62
C ASN A 15 2.91 39.55 1.20
N ALA A 16 3.71 38.49 1.06
CA ALA A 16 3.19 37.13 0.96
C ALA A 16 2.57 36.78 2.31
N VAL A 17 1.25 36.97 2.42
CA VAL A 17 0.47 36.40 3.52
C VAL A 17 0.51 34.89 3.32
N ALA A 18 1.41 34.22 4.04
CA ALA A 18 1.42 32.77 4.15
C ALA A 18 0.11 32.36 4.84
N ALA A 19 -0.88 31.99 4.04
CA ALA A 19 -2.07 31.34 4.57
C ALA A 19 -1.61 30.06 5.29
N PRO A 20 -2.06 29.81 6.53
CA PRO A 20 -1.77 28.55 7.19
C PRO A 20 -2.45 27.46 6.36
N PHE A 21 -1.62 26.69 5.66
CA PHE A 21 -2.04 25.42 5.09
C PHE A 21 -2.41 24.56 6.29
N ASN A 22 -3.71 24.46 6.59
CA ASN A 22 -4.25 23.43 7.45
C ASN A 22 -4.02 22.11 6.73
N GLN A 23 -2.79 21.60 6.80
CA GLN A 23 -2.52 20.19 6.65
C GLN A 23 -3.26 19.54 7.81
N THR A 24 -4.49 19.10 7.54
CA THR A 24 -5.08 18.00 8.27
C THR A 24 -4.00 16.93 8.32
N LEU A 25 -3.37 16.74 9.48
CA LEU A 25 -2.61 15.54 9.77
C LEU A 25 -3.62 14.41 9.58
N GLU A 26 -3.64 13.81 8.40
CA GLU A 26 -4.31 12.52 8.22
C GLU A 26 -3.79 11.63 9.34
N ALA A 27 -4.71 11.03 10.09
CA ALA A 27 -4.36 10.15 11.19
C ALA A 27 -3.38 9.11 10.65
N ARG A 28 -2.11 9.18 11.10
CA ARG A 28 -1.06 8.29 10.59
C ARG A 28 -1.54 6.84 10.73
N GLY A 29 -1.26 6.03 9.72
CA GLY A 29 -1.59 4.62 9.70
C GLY A 29 -1.14 3.90 10.96
N LYS A 30 -1.89 2.88 11.35
CA LYS A 30 -1.63 2.09 12.55
C LYS A 30 -0.58 1.04 12.24
N ASP A 31 0.28 0.75 13.23
CA ASP A 31 1.15 -0.41 13.16
C ASP A 31 0.37 -1.66 13.56
N LEU A 32 0.21 -2.57 12.59
CA LEU A 32 -0.43 -3.87 12.76
C LEU A 32 0.63 -4.90 13.17
N LEU A 33 0.44 -5.57 14.29
CA LEU A 33 1.29 -6.63 14.79
C LEU A 33 0.97 -7.94 14.06
N CYS A 34 1.96 -8.46 13.34
CA CYS A 34 1.90 -9.76 12.67
C CYS A 34 2.65 -10.80 13.52
N LYS A 35 1.98 -11.91 13.85
CA LYS A 35 2.59 -13.02 14.59
C LYS A 35 3.34 -13.96 13.65
N ASN A 36 4.57 -14.32 14.00
CA ASN A 36 5.37 -15.26 13.22
C ASN A 36 6.36 -16.01 14.11
N THR A 37 6.59 -17.30 13.84
CA THR A 37 7.52 -18.14 14.62
C THR A 37 8.98 -17.67 14.54
N GLU A 38 9.37 -16.97 13.47
CA GLU A 38 10.72 -16.37 13.33
C GLU A 38 10.83 -15.02 14.04
N GLY A 39 9.73 -14.53 14.62
CA GLY A 39 9.67 -13.27 15.36
C GLY A 39 8.50 -12.41 14.90
N ASN A 40 7.75 -11.86 15.86
CA ASN A 40 6.68 -10.94 15.54
C ASN A 40 7.24 -9.66 14.89
N PHE A 41 6.50 -9.12 13.93
CA PHE A 41 6.89 -7.91 13.23
C PHE A 41 5.67 -6.99 13.00
N LYS A 42 5.93 -5.77 12.57
CA LYS A 42 4.87 -4.75 12.37
C LYS A 42 4.76 -4.35 10.90
N ILE A 43 3.54 -4.20 10.42
CA ILE A 43 3.22 -3.59 9.14
C ILE A 43 2.38 -2.35 9.39
N ASN A 44 2.82 -1.20 8.88
CA ASN A 44 2.03 0.03 8.97
C ASN A 44 0.91 0.01 7.92
N SER A 45 -0.33 0.32 8.32
CA SER A 45 -1.49 0.27 7.42
C SER A 45 -1.34 1.17 6.18
N ASP A 46 -0.76 2.36 6.32
CA ASP A 46 -0.58 3.26 5.16
C ASP A 46 0.42 2.66 4.15
N LYS A 47 1.42 1.90 4.62
CA LYS A 47 2.35 1.18 3.73
C LYS A 47 1.62 0.09 2.97
N ALA A 48 0.70 -0.62 3.62
CA ALA A 48 -0.12 -1.64 3.00
C ALA A 48 -1.07 -1.05 1.94
N GLU A 49 -1.72 0.07 2.27
CA GLU A 49 -2.59 0.79 1.32
C GLU A 49 -1.81 1.30 0.11
N ARG A 50 -0.61 1.86 0.32
CA ARG A 50 0.28 2.24 -0.80
C ARG A 50 0.67 1.05 -1.67
N ALA A 51 0.97 -0.10 -1.07
CA ALA A 51 1.31 -1.31 -1.80
C ALA A 51 0.13 -1.80 -2.68
N MET A 52 -1.10 -1.86 -2.16
CA MET A 52 -2.27 -2.26 -2.97
C MET A 52 -2.58 -1.25 -4.08
N HIS A 53 -2.38 0.05 -3.84
CA HIS A 53 -2.59 1.06 -4.87
C HIS A 53 -1.56 0.95 -6.00
N ALA A 54 -0.30 0.61 -5.68
CA ALA A 54 0.76 0.37 -6.64
C ALA A 54 0.64 -0.96 -7.39
N ALA A 55 -0.11 -1.94 -6.86
CA ALA A 55 -0.34 -3.21 -7.55
C ALA A 55 -1.05 -3.01 -8.90
N PRO A 56 -0.74 -3.80 -9.93
CA PRO A 56 -1.38 -3.67 -11.24
C PRO A 56 -2.86 -4.05 -11.18
N VAL A 57 -3.61 -3.52 -12.14
CA VAL A 57 -5.01 -3.88 -12.38
C VAL A 57 -5.09 -4.80 -13.59
N GLY A 58 -6.14 -5.63 -13.65
CA GLY A 58 -6.39 -6.45 -14.83
C GLY A 58 -6.76 -5.60 -16.04
N ASN A 59 -6.67 -6.21 -17.22
CA ASN A 59 -7.23 -5.64 -18.43
C ASN A 59 -8.09 -6.71 -19.15
N PRO A 60 -9.44 -6.60 -19.13
CA PRO A 60 -10.24 -5.57 -18.45
C PRO A 60 -10.12 -5.62 -16.92
N PRO A 61 -10.47 -4.53 -16.19
CA PRO A 61 -10.21 -4.39 -14.74
C PRO A 61 -10.82 -5.45 -13.82
N ASP A 62 -11.83 -6.18 -14.31
CA ASP A 62 -12.54 -7.25 -13.61
C ASP A 62 -11.86 -8.64 -13.76
N LYS A 63 -10.78 -8.73 -14.56
CA LYS A 63 -9.90 -9.89 -14.65
C LYS A 63 -8.71 -9.78 -13.70
N LEU A 64 -8.15 -10.94 -13.34
CA LEU A 64 -6.92 -10.97 -12.56
C LEU A 64 -5.75 -10.37 -13.36
N PRO A 65 -4.90 -9.53 -12.72
CA PRO A 65 -3.66 -9.09 -13.33
C PRO A 65 -2.76 -10.27 -13.71
N GLN A 66 -2.11 -10.19 -14.86
CA GLN A 66 -1.14 -11.18 -15.31
C GLN A 66 0.26 -10.56 -15.25
N THR A 67 1.02 -10.93 -14.22
CA THR A 67 2.37 -10.39 -13.97
C THR A 67 3.40 -11.50 -13.98
N LYS A 68 4.69 -11.14 -14.13
CA LYS A 68 5.77 -12.14 -14.18
C LYS A 68 6.05 -12.81 -12.84
N SER A 69 5.75 -12.12 -11.74
CA SER A 69 5.87 -12.64 -10.38
C SER A 69 4.68 -13.53 -9.97
N GLY A 70 3.55 -13.43 -10.67
CA GLY A 70 2.28 -14.04 -10.28
C GLY A 70 1.48 -13.24 -9.25
N TYR A 71 1.96 -12.06 -8.82
CA TYR A 71 1.25 -11.16 -7.90
C TYR A 71 0.74 -9.89 -8.58
N PRO A 72 -0.38 -9.32 -8.14
CA PRO A 72 -1.32 -9.87 -7.16
C PRO A 72 -2.06 -11.08 -7.74
N HIS A 73 -2.58 -11.93 -6.87
CA HIS A 73 -3.44 -13.04 -7.24
C HIS A 73 -4.66 -13.14 -6.33
N GLN A 74 -5.60 -13.98 -6.72
CA GLN A 74 -6.86 -14.14 -6.00
C GLN A 74 -6.63 -14.75 -4.62
N PHE A 75 -7.21 -14.11 -3.61
CA PHE A 75 -7.36 -14.65 -2.27
C PHE A 75 -8.77 -15.20 -2.08
N HIS A 76 -8.88 -16.50 -1.81
CA HIS A 76 -10.18 -17.19 -1.74
C HIS A 76 -10.86 -17.11 -0.36
N ASN A 77 -10.18 -16.60 0.67
CA ASN A 77 -10.70 -16.53 2.04
C ASN A 77 -11.35 -17.82 2.56
N ALA A 78 -10.73 -18.98 2.30
CA ALA A 78 -11.29 -20.29 2.64
C ALA A 78 -11.57 -20.48 4.16
N LYS A 79 -10.84 -19.75 5.02
CA LYS A 79 -11.01 -19.75 6.48
C LYS A 79 -12.17 -18.86 6.96
N GLY A 80 -12.82 -18.12 6.06
CA GLY A 80 -13.94 -17.25 6.42
C GLY A 80 -13.56 -16.06 7.30
N LEU A 81 -12.37 -15.48 7.10
CA LEU A 81 -11.91 -14.30 7.82
C LEU A 81 -12.92 -13.17 7.65
N LYS A 82 -13.17 -12.44 8.75
CA LYS A 82 -14.04 -11.27 8.77
C LYS A 82 -13.19 -10.02 8.81
N TRP A 83 -13.44 -9.14 7.85
CA TRP A 83 -12.73 -7.88 7.68
C TRP A 83 -13.50 -6.75 8.37
N ALA A 84 -12.80 -5.74 8.85
CA ALA A 84 -13.45 -4.54 9.38
C ALA A 84 -14.23 -3.79 8.28
N ASN A 85 -13.72 -3.81 7.05
CA ASN A 85 -14.41 -3.26 5.89
C ASN A 85 -15.50 -4.23 5.41
N SER A 86 -16.76 -3.80 5.44
CA SER A 86 -17.91 -4.62 5.04
C SER A 86 -17.88 -5.00 3.55
N HIS A 87 -17.27 -4.18 2.69
CA HIS A 87 -17.15 -4.49 1.26
C HIS A 87 -16.33 -5.77 1.03
N CYS A 88 -15.34 -6.02 1.88
CA CYS A 88 -14.50 -7.22 1.82
C CYS A 88 -15.22 -8.49 2.32
N ASN A 89 -16.36 -8.34 2.99
CA ASN A 89 -17.16 -9.45 3.50
C ASN A 89 -18.32 -9.82 2.58
N ASP A 90 -18.52 -9.10 1.45
CA ASP A 90 -19.54 -9.46 0.47
C ASP A 90 -19.23 -10.82 -0.16
N LYS A 91 -20.25 -11.67 -0.31
CA LYS A 91 -20.12 -13.01 -0.88
C LYS A 91 -19.60 -13.02 -2.33
N ASN A 92 -19.79 -11.92 -3.05
CA ASN A 92 -19.34 -11.72 -4.42
C ASN A 92 -18.05 -10.89 -4.49
N ALA A 93 -17.50 -10.45 -3.36
CA ALA A 93 -16.24 -9.72 -3.35
C ALA A 93 -15.12 -10.64 -3.87
N LYS A 94 -14.43 -10.18 -4.92
CA LYS A 94 -13.19 -10.79 -5.36
C LYS A 94 -12.06 -10.14 -4.58
N LEU A 95 -11.37 -10.92 -3.76
CA LEU A 95 -10.25 -10.44 -2.98
C LEU A 95 -8.93 -10.77 -3.68
N LEU A 96 -7.98 -9.84 -3.60
CA LEU A 96 -6.62 -10.02 -4.04
C LEU A 96 -5.68 -9.97 -2.84
N GLU A 97 -4.59 -10.72 -2.92
CA GLU A 97 -3.45 -10.59 -2.02
C GLU A 97 -2.23 -10.03 -2.76
N PHE A 98 -1.50 -9.14 -2.08
CA PHE A 98 -0.28 -8.54 -2.63
C PHE A 98 0.80 -8.35 -1.56
N PRO A 99 2.09 -8.56 -1.87
CA PRO A 99 3.16 -8.48 -0.86
C PRO A 99 3.29 -7.07 -0.26
N VAL A 100 3.54 -7.02 1.04
CA VAL A 100 3.81 -5.78 1.78
C VAL A 100 4.97 -5.99 2.76
N PHE A 101 5.79 -4.96 2.94
CA PHE A 101 7.02 -5.03 3.72
C PHE A 101 7.04 -3.97 4.83
N ALA A 102 7.71 -4.29 5.93
CA ALA A 102 7.78 -3.41 7.11
C ALA A 102 8.51 -2.09 6.82
N ASP A 103 9.54 -2.11 5.97
CA ASP A 103 10.24 -0.92 5.50
C ASP A 103 9.38 -0.08 4.53
N GLY A 104 8.40 -0.69 3.87
CA GLY A 104 7.46 -0.07 2.96
C GLY A 104 7.94 0.03 1.52
N HIS A 105 8.98 -0.71 1.12
CA HIS A 105 9.35 -0.79 -0.29
C HIS A 105 8.23 -1.47 -1.10
N LEU A 106 8.12 -1.10 -2.38
CA LEU A 106 7.09 -1.64 -3.27
C LEU A 106 7.56 -2.95 -3.90
N PHE A 107 6.62 -3.89 -4.02
CA PHE A 107 6.87 -5.18 -4.61
C PHE A 107 7.03 -5.10 -6.14
N GLN A 108 8.11 -5.68 -6.67
CA GLN A 108 8.43 -5.68 -8.11
C GLN A 108 7.71 -6.80 -8.86
N TYR A 109 6.44 -6.57 -9.23
CA TYR A 109 5.58 -7.61 -9.79
C TYR A 109 5.92 -8.04 -11.23
N ASP A 110 6.61 -7.18 -12.00
CA ASP A 110 7.01 -7.44 -13.38
C ASP A 110 8.40 -8.07 -13.54
N GLU A 111 9.02 -8.44 -12.42
CA GLU A 111 10.25 -9.21 -12.40
C GLU A 111 9.93 -10.71 -12.34
N LYS A 112 10.62 -11.50 -13.17
CA LYS A 112 10.57 -12.95 -13.07
C LYS A 112 11.37 -13.37 -11.85
N LYS A 113 10.73 -14.03 -10.90
CA LYS A 113 11.36 -14.51 -9.68
C LYS A 113 11.56 -16.02 -9.74
N ASN A 114 12.54 -16.53 -8.99
CA ASN A 114 12.73 -17.97 -8.88
C ASN A 114 11.61 -18.56 -8.01
N PRO A 115 10.78 -19.47 -8.52
CA PRO A 115 9.68 -20.06 -7.75
C PRO A 115 10.15 -20.95 -6.60
N SER A 116 11.40 -21.43 -6.60
CA SER A 116 11.93 -22.27 -5.50
C SER A 116 12.40 -21.48 -4.28
N ASP A 117 12.53 -20.16 -4.39
CA ASP A 117 12.89 -19.27 -3.30
C ASP A 117 11.72 -18.32 -3.05
N ALA A 118 11.04 -18.44 -1.91
CA ALA A 118 9.91 -17.58 -1.55
C ALA A 118 10.33 -16.35 -0.72
N SER A 119 11.63 -16.18 -0.43
CA SER A 119 12.10 -15.09 0.44
C SER A 119 11.83 -13.70 -0.13
N TRP A 120 11.78 -13.56 -1.46
CA TRP A 120 11.51 -12.29 -2.16
C TRP A 120 10.09 -11.76 -1.95
N VAL A 121 9.14 -12.62 -1.56
CA VAL A 121 7.75 -12.20 -1.32
C VAL A 121 7.57 -11.67 0.10
N GLY A 122 8.43 -12.09 1.03
CA GLY A 122 8.23 -11.89 2.46
C GLY A 122 6.96 -12.58 3.00
N PRO A 123 6.69 -12.41 4.30
CA PRO A 123 5.63 -13.16 4.99
C PRO A 123 4.25 -12.50 4.92
N ALA A 124 4.17 -11.19 4.67
CA ALA A 124 2.94 -10.41 4.79
C ALA A 124 2.29 -10.08 3.44
N ARG A 125 0.96 -10.01 3.44
CA ARG A 125 0.12 -9.65 2.30
C ARG A 125 -0.90 -8.61 2.72
N VAL A 126 -1.07 -7.56 1.93
CA VAL A 126 -2.26 -6.71 1.99
C VAL A 126 -3.39 -7.38 1.22
N ILE A 127 -4.59 -7.39 1.81
CA ILE A 127 -5.81 -7.91 1.19
C ILE A 127 -6.70 -6.74 0.79
N TYR A 128 -7.21 -6.78 -0.44
CA TYR A 128 -8.06 -5.73 -0.98
C TYR A 128 -9.05 -6.28 -2.02
N THR A 129 -10.11 -5.53 -2.29
CA THR A 129 -11.12 -5.92 -3.29
C THR A 129 -10.68 -5.62 -4.71
N MET A 130 -11.19 -6.39 -5.67
CA MET A 130 -11.09 -6.12 -7.10
C MET A 130 -12.49 -5.86 -7.67
N PRO A 131 -12.68 -4.85 -8.54
CA PRO A 131 -11.66 -3.92 -9.07
C PRO A 131 -11.42 -2.67 -8.21
N SER A 132 -12.24 -2.42 -7.17
CA SER A 132 -12.29 -1.14 -6.45
C SER A 132 -11.06 -0.83 -5.58
N LYS A 133 -10.27 -1.84 -5.21
CA LYS A 133 -9.13 -1.70 -4.29
C LYS A 133 -9.52 -1.17 -2.91
N ASP A 134 -10.67 -1.60 -2.39
CA ASP A 134 -11.02 -1.33 -1.00
C ASP A 134 -10.07 -2.11 -0.08
N TYR A 135 -9.41 -1.42 0.85
CA TYR A 135 -8.54 -2.04 1.85
C TYR A 135 -9.35 -2.94 2.79
N CYS A 136 -8.90 -4.20 2.94
CA CYS A 136 -9.52 -5.16 3.85
C CYS A 136 -8.71 -5.35 5.13
N GLY A 137 -7.38 -5.47 5.00
CA GLY A 137 -6.48 -5.72 6.11
C GLY A 137 -5.12 -6.23 5.66
N VAL A 138 -4.25 -6.53 6.62
CA VAL A 138 -2.98 -7.23 6.39
C VAL A 138 -3.05 -8.60 7.04
N MET A 139 -2.59 -9.61 6.32
CA MET A 139 -2.35 -10.94 6.85
C MET A 139 -0.88 -11.31 6.72
N ALA A 140 -0.41 -12.23 7.56
CA ALA A 140 0.95 -12.75 7.49
C ALA A 140 0.98 -14.26 7.68
N HIS A 141 1.93 -14.89 7.01
CA HIS A 141 2.30 -16.27 7.29
C HIS A 141 2.72 -16.39 8.76
N THR A 142 2.26 -17.43 9.44
CA THR A 142 2.60 -17.70 10.84
C THR A 142 4.00 -18.32 11.00
N THR A 143 4.58 -18.90 9.95
CA THR A 143 5.88 -19.59 10.02
C THR A 143 6.81 -19.15 8.88
N GLY A 144 7.70 -18.19 9.15
CA GLY A 144 8.56 -17.61 8.12
C GLY A 144 7.73 -17.07 6.96
N ASN A 145 8.10 -17.41 5.72
CA ASN A 145 7.38 -16.99 4.50
C ASN A 145 6.36 -18.03 3.98
N LYS A 146 5.90 -18.96 4.83
CA LYS A 146 5.04 -20.07 4.42
C LYS A 146 4.05 -20.49 5.50
N GLY A 147 3.18 -21.43 5.14
CA GLY A 147 2.20 -22.00 6.06
C GLY A 147 0.92 -21.17 6.13
N ASP A 148 0.23 -21.26 7.26
CA ASP A 148 -1.06 -20.61 7.45
C ASP A 148 -0.94 -19.08 7.51
N PHE A 149 -1.96 -18.40 7.01
CA PHE A 149 -2.14 -16.97 7.20
C PHE A 149 -3.02 -16.67 8.41
N GLU A 150 -2.64 -15.62 9.14
CA GLU A 150 -3.43 -14.98 10.20
C GLU A 150 -3.50 -13.47 9.97
N LEU A 151 -4.56 -12.83 10.49
CA LEU A 151 -4.71 -11.37 10.46
C LEU A 151 -3.69 -10.72 11.39
N CYS A 152 -3.12 -9.60 10.94
CA CYS A 152 -2.33 -8.72 11.80
C CYS A 152 -3.25 -7.74 12.54
N GLU A 153 -2.94 -7.43 13.80
CA GLU A 153 -3.78 -6.66 14.73
C GLU A 153 -3.14 -5.36 15.22
#